data_AF-A0A8T6VSH2-F1
#
_entry.id   AF-A0A8T6VSH2-F1
#
_cell.length_a   1.000
_cell.length_b   1.000
_cell.length_c   1.000
_cell.angle_alpha   90.00
_cell.angle_beta   90.00
_cell.angle_gamma   90.00
#
_symmetry.space_group_name_H-M   'P 1'
#
loop_
_entity.id
_entity.type
_entity.pdbx_description
1 polymer ?
#
loop_
_entity_poly.entity_id
_entity_poly.type
_entity_poly.pdbx_seq_one_letter_code
_entity_poly.pdbx_strand_id
1 'polypeptide(L)'
;ASMCRVAESLGMELKYLEDVACCGSPNLRAMDFHGWVMVNARTLALSDRIGHDIVTPCNGCFGSLKDVYHLLKHDAKYRERVNAELEQD
;
A
#
# COMPACT_ATOMS: atom_id res chain seq x y z
N ALA A 1 -15.86 -1.82 -11.09
CA ALA A 1 -16.84 -1.21 -12.00
C ALA A 1 -17.39 0.12 -11.47
N SER A 2 -18.06 0.16 -10.31
CA SER A 2 -18.68 1.40 -9.80
C SER A 2 -17.69 2.53 -9.55
N MET A 3 -16.57 2.25 -8.87
CA MET A 3 -15.54 3.25 -8.58
C MET A 3 -14.95 3.87 -9.86
N CYS A 4 -14.66 3.04 -10.88
CA CYS A 4 -14.14 3.51 -12.17
C CYS A 4 -15.12 4.48 -12.85
N ARG A 5 -16.41 4.13 -12.92
CA ARG A 5 -17.45 5.00 -13.50
C ARG A 5 -17.61 6.32 -12.76
N VAL A 6 -17.52 6.30 -11.42
CA VAL A 6 -17.58 7.52 -10.61
C VAL A 6 -16.37 8.41 -10.90
N ALA A 7 -15.16 7.83 -10.96
CA ALA A 7 -13.95 8.58 -11.29
C ALA A 7 -14.01 9.20 -12.70
N GLU A 8 -14.48 8.44 -13.70
CA GLU A 8 -14.70 8.94 -15.07
C GLU A 8 -15.68 10.13 -15.08
N SER A 9 -16.78 10.05 -14.32
CA SER A 9 -17.76 11.15 -14.22
C SER A 9 -17.20 12.42 -13.56
N LEU A 10 -16.13 12.28 -12.77
CA LEU A 10 -15.40 13.38 -12.13
C LEU A 10 -14.19 13.84 -12.95
N GLY A 11 -13.99 13.30 -14.16
CA GLY A 11 -12.84 13.63 -15.00
C GLY A 11 -11.52 13.08 -14.48
N MET A 12 -11.54 12.03 -13.66
CA MET A 12 -10.36 11.37 -13.11
C MET A 12 -10.02 10.10 -13.88
N GLU A 13 -8.75 9.93 -14.22
CA GLU A 13 -8.21 8.67 -14.77
C GLU A 13 -7.67 7.81 -13.62
N LEU A 14 -8.20 6.58 -13.46
CA LEU A 14 -7.66 5.62 -12.50
C LEU A 14 -6.75 4.63 -13.22
N LYS A 15 -5.46 4.67 -12.89
CA LYS A 15 -4.50 3.67 -13.36
C LYS A 15 -4.54 2.45 -12.47
N TYR A 16 -4.58 1.27 -13.10
CA TYR A 16 -4.50 0.02 -12.37
C TYR A 16 -3.06 -0.20 -11.90
N LEU A 17 -2.89 -0.42 -10.59
CA LEU A 17 -1.59 -0.78 -10.01
C LEU A 17 -1.45 -2.30 -10.08
N GLU A 18 -0.60 -2.76 -11.01
CA GLU A 18 -0.29 -4.19 -11.19
C GLU A 18 0.56 -4.74 -10.04
N ASP A 19 0.62 -6.07 -9.93
CA ASP A 19 1.42 -6.79 -8.94
C ASP A 19 1.11 -6.48 -7.46
N VAL A 20 -0.07 -5.96 -7.15
CA VAL A 20 -0.50 -5.69 -5.77
C VAL A 20 -0.98 -6.97 -5.09
N ALA A 21 -0.41 -7.25 -3.92
CA ALA A 21 -0.87 -8.34 -3.04
C ALA A 21 -2.00 -7.87 -2.11
N CYS A 22 -2.65 -8.82 -1.42
CA CYS A 22 -3.66 -8.50 -0.41
C CYS A 22 -3.03 -7.75 0.78
N CYS A 23 -3.68 -6.68 1.26
CA CYS A 23 -3.21 -5.90 2.42
C CYS A 23 -3.20 -6.68 3.74
N GLY A 24 -3.88 -7.84 3.80
CA GLY A 24 -3.89 -8.73 4.97
C GLY A 24 -4.73 -8.23 6.16
N SER A 25 -5.48 -7.14 6.00
CA SER A 25 -6.27 -6.56 7.11
C SER A 25 -7.46 -7.44 7.52
N PRO A 26 -7.75 -7.58 8.84
CA PRO A 26 -6.90 -7.24 10.00
C PRO A 26 -6.02 -8.42 10.45
N ASN A 27 -6.24 -9.62 9.91
CA ASN A 27 -5.71 -10.87 10.45
C ASN A 27 -4.18 -10.97 10.33
N LEU A 28 -3.60 -10.57 9.19
CA LEU A 28 -2.16 -10.63 9.00
C LEU A 28 -1.44 -9.72 9.98
N ARG A 29 -1.96 -8.50 10.19
CA ARG A 29 -1.41 -7.57 11.19
C ARG A 29 -1.34 -8.18 12.59
N ALA A 30 -2.33 -9.00 12.96
CA ALA A 30 -2.40 -9.65 14.26
C ALA A 30 -1.49 -10.89 14.37
N MET A 31 -1.36 -11.68 13.29
CA MET A 31 -0.58 -12.91 13.28
C MET A 31 0.91 -12.69 12.99
N ASP A 32 1.21 -11.80 12.05
CA ASP A 32 2.56 -11.43 11.62
C ASP A 32 2.59 -9.94 11.24
N PHE A 33 2.93 -9.11 12.22
CA PHE A 33 3.04 -7.67 12.04
C PHE A 33 4.10 -7.29 10.99
N HIS A 34 5.22 -8.03 10.93
CA HIS A 34 6.31 -7.67 10.04
C HIS A 34 5.99 -8.06 8.60
N GLY A 35 5.44 -9.26 8.37
CA GLY A 35 4.90 -9.64 7.07
C GLY A 35 3.80 -8.69 6.58
N TRP A 36 2.92 -8.23 7.49
CA TRP A 36 1.94 -7.20 7.17
C TRP A 36 2.57 -5.87 6.75
N VAL A 37 3.65 -5.42 7.43
CA VAL A 37 4.40 -4.24 6.98
C VAL A 37 4.98 -4.47 5.59
N MET A 38 5.63 -5.61 5.34
CA MET A 38 6.33 -5.88 4.09
C MET A 38 5.39 -5.86 2.87
N VAL A 39 4.24 -6.53 2.94
CA VAL A 39 3.29 -6.56 1.81
C VAL A 39 2.72 -5.17 1.48
N ASN A 40 2.46 -4.35 2.51
CA ASN A 40 1.95 -3.00 2.33
C ASN A 40 3.06 -2.02 1.89
N ALA A 41 4.28 -2.18 2.42
CA ALA A 41 5.45 -1.41 2.00
C ALA A 41 5.79 -1.66 0.53
N ARG A 42 5.73 -2.91 0.07
CA ARG A 42 5.87 -3.27 -1.35
C ARG A 42 4.84 -2.56 -2.23
N THR A 43 3.58 -2.52 -1.77
CA THR A 43 2.50 -1.81 -2.48
C THR A 43 2.76 -0.30 -2.58
N LEU A 44 3.27 0.32 -1.50
CA LEU A 44 3.67 1.73 -1.50
C LEU A 44 4.85 1.98 -2.48
N ALA A 45 5.87 1.12 -2.46
CA ALA A 45 7.02 1.21 -3.35
C ALA A 45 6.62 1.07 -4.83
N LEU A 46 5.65 0.19 -5.15
CA LEU A 46 5.11 0.07 -6.50
C LEU A 46 4.43 1.37 -6.96
N SER A 47 3.68 2.02 -6.06
CA SER A 47 3.03 3.30 -6.35
C SER A 47 4.04 4.43 -6.58
N ASP A 48 5.07 4.50 -5.72
CA ASP A 48 6.15 5.47 -5.85
C ASP A 48 6.89 5.30 -7.18
N ARG A 49 7.09 4.06 -7.65
CA ARG A 49 7.74 3.76 -8.94
C ARG A 49 6.96 4.28 -10.14
N ILE A 50 5.63 4.25 -10.09
CA ILE A 50 4.79 4.77 -11.19
C ILE A 50 4.49 6.28 -11.05
N GLY A 51 4.83 6.88 -9.91
CA GLY A 51 4.69 8.32 -9.66
C GLY A 51 3.24 8.79 -9.47
N HIS A 52 2.36 7.92 -8.98
CA HIS A 52 0.95 8.26 -8.66
C HIS A 52 0.62 7.91 -7.21
N ASP A 53 -0.36 8.62 -6.65
CA ASP A 53 -0.94 8.28 -5.35
C ASP A 53 -1.89 7.07 -5.44
N ILE A 54 -2.10 6.39 -4.31
CA ILE A 54 -3.02 5.25 -4.21
C ILE A 54 -4.40 5.71 -3.76
N VAL A 55 -5.44 5.24 -4.46
CA VAL A 55 -6.84 5.35 -4.02
C VAL A 55 -7.46 3.96 -3.89
N THR A 56 -8.25 3.74 -2.84
CA THR A 56 -8.93 2.46 -2.61
C THR A 56 -10.30 2.66 -1.96
N PRO A 57 -11.34 1.90 -2.35
CA PRO A 57 -12.67 1.99 -1.75
C PRO A 57 -12.80 1.12 -0.50
N CYS A 58 -11.75 0.36 -0.13
CA CYS A 58 -11.76 -0.56 0.98
C CYS A 58 -11.10 0.06 2.22
N ASN A 59 -11.85 0.19 3.31
CA ASN A 59 -11.34 0.71 4.59
C ASN A 59 -10.16 -0.11 5.14
N GLY A 60 -10.17 -1.43 4.95
CA GLY A 60 -9.07 -2.30 5.39
C GLY A 60 -7.76 -2.06 4.62
N CYS A 61 -7.86 -1.88 3.29
CA CYS A 61 -6.73 -1.51 2.46
C CYS A 61 -6.22 -0.11 2.81
N PHE A 62 -7.14 0.86 2.93
CA PHE A 62 -6.79 2.24 3.30
C PHE A 62 -6.08 2.28 4.65
N GLY A 63 -6.66 1.66 5.68
CA GLY A 63 -6.07 1.61 7.02
C GLY A 63 -4.69 0.96 7.02
N SER A 64 -4.53 -0.17 6.31
CA SER A 64 -3.25 -0.86 6.28
C SER A 64 -2.15 -0.06 5.58
N LEU A 65 -2.44 0.45 4.38
CA LEU A 65 -1.50 1.28 3.64
C LEU A 65 -1.17 2.56 4.41
N LYS A 66 -2.17 3.21 5.02
CA LYS A 66 -1.98 4.46 5.75
C LYS A 66 -1.15 4.27 7.01
N ASP A 67 -1.42 3.21 7.77
CA ASP A 67 -0.69 2.89 9.00
C ASP A 67 0.77 2.53 8.70
N VAL A 68 1.01 1.70 7.68
CA VAL A 68 2.37 1.34 7.25
C VAL A 68 3.11 2.55 6.69
N TYR A 69 2.47 3.36 5.86
CA TYR A 69 3.05 4.63 5.39
C TYR A 69 3.42 5.54 6.57
N HIS A 70 2.55 5.66 7.57
CA HIS A 70 2.80 6.47 8.75
C HIS A 70 4.00 5.93 9.54
N LEU A 71 4.06 4.62 9.79
CA LEU A 71 5.18 3.97 10.47
C LEU A 71 6.51 4.25 9.75
N LEU A 72 6.59 3.95 8.44
CA LEU A 72 7.83 4.13 7.67
C LEU A 72 8.24 5.60 7.52
N LYS A 73 7.28 6.54 7.60
CA LYS A 73 7.58 7.97 7.57
C LYS A 73 8.19 8.48 8.87
N HIS A 74 7.84 7.89 10.01
CA HIS A 74 8.23 8.38 11.33
C HIS A 74 9.30 7.53 12.04
N ASP A 75 9.53 6.29 11.58
CA ASP A 75 10.60 5.43 12.06
C ASP A 75 11.63 5.18 10.93
N ALA A 76 12.65 6.04 10.88
CA ALA A 76 13.69 5.97 9.86
C ALA A 76 14.47 4.65 9.90
N LYS A 77 14.76 4.13 11.11
CA LYS A 77 15.50 2.88 11.29
C LYS A 77 14.70 1.69 10.78
N TYR A 78 13.40 1.65 11.08
CA TYR A 78 12.53 0.59 10.60
C TYR A 78 12.32 0.67 9.09
N ARG A 79 12.22 1.89 8.53
CA ARG A 79 12.18 2.10 7.08
C ARG A 79 13.45 1.61 6.37
N GLU A 80 14.63 1.91 6.90
CA GLU A 80 15.90 1.42 6.35
C GLU A 80 15.94 -0.10 6.30
N ARG A 81 15.50 -0.77 7.38
CA ARG A 81 15.39 -2.22 7.41
C ARG A 81 14.44 -2.76 6.34
N VAL A 82 13.23 -2.21 6.25
CA VAL A 82 12.23 -2.65 5.25
C VAL A 82 12.74 -2.45 3.82
N ASN A 83 13.39 -1.32 3.54
CA ASN A 83 13.99 -1.08 2.23
C ASN A 83 15.08 -2.09 1.88
N ALA A 84 15.98 -2.40 2.82
CA ALA A 84 17.04 -3.39 2.60
C ALA A 84 16.49 -4.81 2.35
N GLU A 85 15.36 -5.16 2.95
CA GLU A 85 14.68 -6.43 2.71
C GLU A 85 13.94 -6.44 1.36
N LEU A 86 13.30 -5.33 0.97
CA LEU A 86 12.62 -5.20 -0.34
C LEU A 86 13.59 -5.18 -1.53
N GLU A 87 14.84 -4.76 -1.34
CA GLU A 87 15.87 -4.85 -2.39
C GLU A 87 16.25 -6.29 -2.78
N GLN A 88 15.87 -7.27 -1.95
CA GLN A 88 16.15 -8.69 -2.17
C GLN A 88 14.98 -9.44 -2.85
N ASP A 89 13.81 -8.80 -2.97
CA ASP A 89 12.58 -9.34 -3.58
C ASP A 89 12.49 -8.95 -5.07
#